data_AF-U3FZ77-F1
#
_entry.id   AF-U3FZ77-F1
#
_cell.length_a   1.000
_cell.length_b   1.000
_cell.length_c   1.000
_cell.angle_alpha   90.00
_cell.angle_beta   90.00
_cell.angle_gamma   90.00
#
_symmetry.space_group_name_H-M   'P 1'
#
loop_
_entity.id
_entity.type
_entity.pdbx_description
1 polymer ?
#
loop_
_entity_poly.entity_id
_entity_poly.type
_entity_poly.pdbx_seq_one_letter_code
_entity_poly.pdbx_strand_id
1 'polypeptide(L)'
;MMPLVSYFLAVSFLLIVLQDSVIMEECTFRKLDREDKTFCSGGLEIFYPELGDVGCTYIPKCNAYRKRISKEWISPKVKYQQADMNKKYVLLMVDPDAPSRSNPMYRFWRHWAVTDISGADLKTGNLKGHVLADYVRPTPPPESGYHRYQFLLYEQPAHEDVSLNPDETASSGSWNVNSFVDRFHLGTPVASTQFVTKDYHD
;
A
#
# COMPACT_ATOMS: atom_id res chain seq x y z
N MET A 1 19.31 -18.33 -84.48
CA MET A 1 18.85 -16.96 -84.13
C MET A 1 18.32 -17.04 -82.69
N MET A 2 19.15 -16.67 -81.70
CA MET A 2 18.73 -16.36 -80.32
C MET A 2 18.33 -14.88 -80.26
N PRO A 3 17.77 -14.30 -79.17
CA PRO A 3 17.22 -14.86 -77.92
C PRO A 3 15.78 -14.31 -77.64
N LEU A 4 15.06 -14.66 -76.57
CA LEU A 4 15.02 -13.84 -75.34
C LEU A 4 14.23 -14.57 -74.26
N VAL A 5 14.96 -14.98 -73.23
CA VAL A 5 14.46 -15.24 -71.88
C VAL A 5 14.67 -13.93 -71.11
N SER A 6 13.69 -13.44 -70.33
CA SER A 6 13.91 -12.74 -69.05
C SER A 6 12.57 -12.26 -68.47
N TYR A 7 12.13 -12.90 -67.38
CA TYR A 7 12.20 -12.43 -66.00
C TYR A 7 10.94 -11.65 -65.59
N PHE A 8 9.99 -12.41 -65.03
CA PHE A 8 8.95 -11.85 -64.17
C PHE A 8 9.63 -11.21 -62.96
N LEU A 9 9.59 -9.87 -62.88
CA LEU A 9 9.90 -9.13 -61.67
C LEU A 9 8.81 -9.43 -60.63
N ALA A 10 9.04 -10.46 -59.81
CA ALA A 10 8.33 -10.59 -58.56
C ALA A 10 8.82 -9.48 -57.64
N VAL A 11 8.09 -8.38 -57.58
CA VAL A 11 8.28 -7.35 -56.56
C VAL A 11 7.84 -7.98 -55.24
N SER A 12 8.79 -8.57 -54.53
CA SER A 12 8.61 -9.02 -53.16
C SER A 12 8.34 -7.80 -52.30
N PHE A 13 7.06 -7.50 -52.09
CA PHE A 13 6.62 -6.60 -51.04
C PHE A 13 6.89 -7.32 -49.71
N LEU A 14 8.13 -7.20 -49.22
CA LEU A 14 8.49 -7.61 -47.88
C LEU A 14 7.81 -6.61 -46.93
N LEU A 15 6.55 -6.88 -46.59
CA LEU A 15 5.93 -6.31 -45.40
C LEU A 15 6.72 -6.86 -44.21
N ILE A 16 7.80 -6.16 -43.84
CA ILE A 16 8.39 -6.30 -42.53
C ILE A 16 7.35 -5.72 -41.58
N VAL A 17 6.41 -6.56 -41.16
CA VAL A 17 5.66 -6.32 -39.94
C VAL A 17 6.70 -6.44 -38.84
N LEU A 18 7.29 -5.31 -38.44
CA LEU A 18 7.91 -5.19 -37.13
C LEU A 18 6.77 -5.41 -36.15
N GLN A 19 6.52 -6.67 -35.82
CA GLN A 19 5.78 -7.01 -34.62
C GLN A 19 6.75 -6.69 -33.49
N ASP A 20 6.82 -5.40 -33.16
CA ASP A 20 7.23 -4.98 -31.84
C ASP A 20 6.33 -5.76 -30.90
N SER A 21 6.88 -6.84 -30.37
CA SER A 21 6.27 -7.58 -29.28
C SER A 21 6.23 -6.61 -28.12
N VAL A 22 5.17 -5.80 -28.07
CA VAL A 22 4.72 -5.18 -26.83
C VAL A 22 4.30 -6.36 -25.97
N ILE A 23 5.26 -6.96 -25.28
CA ILE A 23 4.98 -7.82 -24.14
C ILE A 23 4.41 -6.86 -23.12
N MET A 24 3.11 -6.61 -23.21
CA MET A 24 2.36 -6.05 -22.09
C MET A 24 2.48 -7.13 -21.01
N GLU A 25 3.41 -6.96 -20.08
CA GLU A 25 3.46 -7.80 -18.88
C GLU A 25 2.06 -7.75 -18.27
N GLU A 26 1.31 -8.85 -18.39
CA GLU A 26 0.01 -8.96 -17.75
C GLU A 26 0.19 -8.70 -16.26
N CYS A 27 -0.44 -7.64 -15.77
CA CYS A 27 -0.27 -7.25 -14.40
C CYS A 27 -0.95 -8.25 -13.48
N THR A 28 -0.16 -9.15 -12.89
CA THR A 28 -0.70 -10.19 -12.02
C THR A 28 -0.86 -9.66 -10.60
N PHE A 29 -2.10 -9.43 -10.18
CA PHE A 29 -2.45 -9.09 -8.80
C PHE A 29 -2.49 -10.35 -7.95
N ARG A 30 -1.50 -10.52 -7.08
CA ARG A 30 -1.40 -11.69 -6.19
C ARG A 30 -1.96 -11.36 -4.82
N LYS A 31 -2.83 -12.22 -4.31
CA LYS A 31 -3.25 -12.18 -2.90
C LYS A 31 -2.12 -12.63 -1.98
N LEU A 32 -2.14 -12.16 -0.75
CA LEU A 32 -1.19 -12.58 0.28
C LEU A 32 -1.31 -14.08 0.56
N ASP A 33 -0.17 -14.68 0.94
CA ASP A 33 -0.12 -16.07 1.39
C ASP A 33 -0.92 -16.29 2.68
N ARG A 34 -1.03 -17.55 3.10
CA ARG A 34 -1.87 -17.90 4.26
C ARG A 34 -1.43 -17.21 5.54
N GLU A 35 -0.14 -16.95 5.75
CA GLU A 35 0.38 -16.34 6.96
C GLU A 35 0.09 -14.84 6.98
N ASP A 36 0.50 -14.11 5.94
CA ASP A 36 0.27 -12.66 5.90
C ASP A 36 -1.22 -12.33 5.73
N LYS A 37 -2.02 -13.22 5.11
CA LYS A 37 -3.46 -13.03 5.00
C LYS A 37 -4.18 -13.04 6.36
N THR A 38 -3.65 -13.67 7.42
CA THR A 38 -4.35 -13.70 8.72
C THR A 38 -4.44 -12.34 9.39
N PHE A 39 -3.58 -11.39 9.00
CA PHE A 39 -3.65 -10.02 9.51
C PHE A 39 -4.87 -9.26 8.98
N CYS A 40 -5.40 -9.67 7.83
CA CYS A 40 -6.51 -8.99 7.17
C CYS A 40 -7.85 -9.37 7.77
N SER A 41 -8.56 -8.40 8.34
CA SER A 41 -9.85 -8.60 8.99
C SER A 41 -10.74 -7.35 8.93
N GLY A 42 -12.05 -7.53 9.12
CA GLY A 42 -12.99 -6.40 9.25
C GLY A 42 -13.34 -5.64 7.96
N GLY A 43 -12.66 -5.88 6.83
CA GLY A 43 -13.04 -5.28 5.54
C GLY A 43 -12.63 -3.82 5.37
N LEU A 44 -11.47 -3.44 5.92
CA LEU A 44 -10.82 -2.16 5.64
C LEU A 44 -10.24 -2.18 4.21
N GLU A 45 -10.61 -1.20 3.39
CA GLU A 45 -10.17 -1.08 2.00
C GLU A 45 -9.20 0.09 1.84
N ILE A 46 -8.10 -0.12 1.10
CA ILE A 46 -7.03 0.87 0.89
C ILE A 46 -6.88 1.12 -0.60
N PHE A 47 -7.29 2.29 -1.09
CA PHE A 47 -7.29 2.60 -2.51
C PHE A 47 -6.14 3.53 -2.89
N TYR A 48 -5.27 3.06 -3.79
CA TYR A 48 -4.35 3.90 -4.54
C TYR A 48 -4.89 4.19 -5.95
N PRO A 49 -4.52 5.33 -6.57
CA PRO A 49 -4.88 5.61 -7.95
C PRO A 49 -4.45 4.47 -8.88
N GLU A 50 -5.29 4.10 -9.85
CA GLU A 50 -5.04 3.06 -10.86
C GLU A 50 -4.87 1.61 -10.35
N LEU A 51 -4.37 1.40 -9.13
CA LEU A 51 -4.30 0.08 -8.47
C LEU A 51 -5.65 -0.39 -7.92
N GLY A 52 -6.51 0.55 -7.51
CA GLY A 52 -7.72 0.20 -6.77
C GLY A 52 -7.39 -0.23 -5.35
N ASP A 53 -8.20 -1.13 -4.78
CA ASP A 53 -8.00 -1.65 -3.42
C ASP A 53 -6.79 -2.59 -3.37
N VAL A 54 -5.77 -2.18 -2.63
CA VAL A 54 -4.54 -2.96 -2.43
C VAL A 54 -4.60 -3.85 -1.18
N GLY A 55 -5.70 -3.82 -0.43
CA GLY A 55 -5.90 -4.62 0.77
C GLY A 55 -5.65 -6.11 0.51
N CYS A 56 -4.77 -6.68 1.33
CA CYS A 56 -4.41 -8.10 1.33
C CYS A 56 -3.83 -8.58 -0.02
N THR A 57 -2.96 -7.76 -0.61
CA THR A 57 -2.28 -8.06 -1.87
C THR A 57 -0.78 -7.78 -1.83
N TYR A 58 -0.04 -8.39 -2.75
CA TYR A 58 1.29 -7.91 -3.14
C TYR A 58 1.15 -6.83 -4.20
N ILE A 59 1.86 -5.72 -4.04
CA ILE A 59 1.95 -4.67 -5.06
C ILE A 59 2.74 -5.22 -6.26
N PRO A 60 2.13 -5.28 -7.46
CA PRO A 60 2.79 -5.81 -8.64
C PRO A 60 3.88 -4.86 -9.15
N LYS A 61 4.89 -5.41 -9.84
CA LYS A 61 5.99 -4.64 -10.45
C LYS A 61 5.56 -3.93 -11.74
N CYS A 62 4.56 -4.47 -12.43
CA CYS A 62 3.97 -3.93 -13.65
C CYS A 62 3.61 -2.44 -13.50
N ASN A 63 3.49 -1.71 -14.61
CA ASN A 63 2.99 -0.33 -14.65
C ASN A 63 3.68 0.64 -13.67
N ALA A 64 4.92 0.31 -13.26
CA ALA A 64 5.69 1.03 -12.26
C ALA A 64 4.98 1.23 -10.91
N TYR A 65 4.00 0.39 -10.55
CA TYR A 65 3.18 0.64 -9.36
C TYR A 65 3.96 0.73 -8.05
N ARG A 66 5.00 -0.09 -7.87
CA ARG A 66 5.92 0.02 -6.71
C ARG A 66 6.58 1.40 -6.66
N LYS A 67 7.10 1.88 -7.80
CA LYS A 67 7.72 3.20 -7.91
C LYS A 67 6.70 4.30 -7.61
N ARG A 68 5.49 4.19 -8.15
CA ARG A 68 4.41 5.18 -7.95
C ARG A 68 4.01 5.29 -6.49
N ILE A 69 3.80 4.16 -5.79
CA ILE A 69 3.57 4.15 -4.34
C ILE A 69 4.73 4.83 -3.59
N SER A 70 5.97 4.54 -3.97
CA SER A 70 7.16 5.05 -3.28
C SER A 70 7.55 6.50 -3.61
N LYS A 71 7.10 7.07 -4.73
CA LYS A 71 7.60 8.36 -5.23
C LYS A 71 6.52 9.37 -5.63
N GLU A 72 5.33 8.92 -6.03
CA GLU A 72 4.35 9.77 -6.71
C GLU A 72 3.07 9.91 -5.89
N TRP A 73 2.44 8.79 -5.53
CA TRP A 73 1.15 8.81 -4.86
C TRP A 73 1.26 9.30 -3.41
N ILE A 74 0.26 10.07 -3.01
CA ILE A 74 0.09 10.54 -1.63
C ILE A 74 -0.67 9.48 -0.82
N SER A 75 -1.19 9.87 0.35
CA SER A 75 -1.99 8.97 1.18
C SER A 75 -3.13 8.32 0.38
N PRO A 76 -3.36 7.01 0.59
CA PRO A 76 -4.45 6.32 -0.07
C PRO A 76 -5.81 6.78 0.48
N LYS A 77 -6.88 6.53 -0.27
CA LYS A 77 -8.23 6.60 0.29
C LYS A 77 -8.46 5.37 1.16
N VAL A 78 -8.96 5.57 2.37
CA VAL A 78 -9.23 4.49 3.32
C VAL A 78 -10.72 4.38 3.55
N LYS A 79 -11.31 3.26 3.17
CA LYS A 79 -12.76 3.04 3.31
C LYS A 79 -13.07 1.96 4.32
N TYR A 80 -14.09 2.21 5.13
CA TYR A 80 -14.65 1.24 6.05
C TYR A 80 -16.17 1.37 6.08
N GLN A 81 -16.87 0.50 5.34
CA GLN A 81 -18.33 0.59 5.14
C GLN A 81 -19.13 0.32 6.43
N GLN A 82 -18.55 -0.49 7.32
CA GLN A 82 -19.14 -0.89 8.59
C GLN A 82 -18.96 0.17 9.69
N ALA A 83 -18.35 1.31 9.40
CA ALA A 83 -18.20 2.40 10.37
C ALA A 83 -19.57 2.86 10.90
N ASP A 84 -19.70 2.96 12.22
CA ASP A 84 -20.76 3.72 12.86
C ASP A 84 -20.53 5.22 12.64
N MET A 85 -21.51 5.91 12.07
CA MET A 85 -21.44 7.33 11.71
C MET A 85 -21.40 8.26 12.93
N ASN A 86 -21.81 7.77 14.10
CA ASN A 86 -21.81 8.54 15.35
C ASN A 86 -20.51 8.37 16.15
N LYS A 87 -19.57 7.57 15.64
CA LYS A 87 -18.31 7.27 16.32
C LYS A 87 -17.12 7.89 15.60
N LYS A 88 -16.03 8.00 16.35
CA LYS A 88 -14.72 8.41 15.87
C LYS A 88 -13.78 7.21 15.82
N TYR A 89 -12.73 7.33 15.01
CA TYR A 89 -11.78 6.26 14.78
C TYR A 89 -10.34 6.78 14.76
N VAL A 90 -9.43 5.87 15.08
CA VAL A 90 -7.98 6.06 14.96
C VAL A 90 -7.46 5.12 13.87
N LEU A 91 -6.77 5.69 12.88
CA LEU A 91 -6.08 4.94 11.83
C LEU A 91 -4.58 5.00 12.07
N LEU A 92 -3.96 3.83 12.13
CA LEU A 92 -2.50 3.68 12.14
C LEU A 92 -2.03 2.97 10.87
N MET A 93 -0.93 3.44 10.28
CA MET A 93 -0.17 2.73 9.25
C MET A 93 1.25 2.50 9.76
N VAL A 94 1.68 1.24 9.80
CA VAL A 94 2.99 0.84 10.33
C VAL A 94 3.69 -0.20 9.45
N ASP A 95 5.02 -0.19 9.48
CA ASP A 95 5.87 -1.21 8.88
C ASP A 95 6.54 -2.06 9.99
N PRO A 96 6.15 -3.33 10.18
CA PRO A 96 6.78 -4.24 11.14
C PRO A 96 8.13 -4.79 10.68
N ASP A 97 8.53 -4.50 9.46
CA ASP A 97 9.66 -5.12 8.78
C ASP A 97 10.82 -4.14 8.64
N ALA A 98 10.79 -2.94 9.22
CA ALA A 98 11.90 -1.99 9.11
C ALA A 98 13.15 -2.43 9.91
N PRO A 99 14.38 -2.40 9.35
CA PRO A 99 14.72 -2.07 7.96
C PRO A 99 14.64 -3.26 6.98
N SER A 100 14.54 -4.50 7.47
CA SER A 100 14.15 -5.67 6.67
C SER A 100 13.35 -6.68 7.50
N ARG A 101 12.47 -7.46 6.87
CA ARG A 101 11.69 -8.51 7.55
C ARG A 101 12.58 -9.54 8.26
N SER A 102 13.79 -9.77 7.72
CA SER A 102 14.78 -10.70 8.28
C SER A 102 15.51 -10.17 9.52
N ASN A 103 15.63 -8.85 9.65
CA ASN A 103 16.27 -8.18 10.79
C ASN A 103 15.54 -6.87 11.12
N PRO A 104 14.36 -6.94 11.76
CA PRO A 104 13.43 -5.82 11.91
C PRO A 104 13.74 -4.96 13.15
N MET A 105 14.95 -4.39 13.22
CA MET A 105 15.44 -3.65 14.40
C MET A 105 14.62 -2.39 14.74
N TYR A 106 13.95 -1.78 13.75
CA TYR A 106 13.13 -0.58 13.95
C TYR A 106 11.63 -0.88 13.98
N ARG A 107 11.24 -2.14 14.24
CA ARG A 107 9.84 -2.52 14.40
C ARG A 107 9.21 -1.79 15.60
N PHE A 108 8.03 -1.17 15.47
CA PHE A 108 7.32 -0.84 14.25
C PHE A 108 7.77 0.54 13.74
N TRP A 109 7.84 0.71 12.42
CA TRP A 109 8.05 2.03 11.83
C TRP A 109 6.72 2.69 11.51
N ARG A 110 6.44 3.85 12.11
CA ARG A 110 5.19 4.60 11.89
C ARG A 110 5.23 5.33 10.56
N HIS A 111 4.26 5.03 9.70
CA HIS A 111 4.08 5.67 8.40
C HIS A 111 2.94 6.68 8.36
N TRP A 112 1.91 6.50 9.19
CA TRP A 112 0.77 7.41 9.25
C TRP A 112 0.01 7.20 10.56
N ALA A 113 -0.45 8.27 11.19
CA ALA A 113 -1.35 8.18 12.34
C ALA A 113 -2.36 9.34 12.29
N VAL A 114 -3.64 9.00 12.26
CA VAL A 114 -4.75 9.97 12.18
C VAL A 114 -5.80 9.58 13.20
N THR A 115 -6.24 10.55 14.00
CA THR A 115 -7.27 10.42 15.04
C THR A 115 -8.48 11.27 14.68
N ASP A 116 -9.53 11.21 15.50
CA ASP A 116 -10.76 11.97 15.33
C ASP A 116 -11.43 11.78 13.97
N ILE A 117 -11.21 10.63 13.32
CA ILE A 117 -11.80 10.34 12.02
C ILE A 117 -13.28 10.04 12.24
N SER A 118 -14.17 10.82 11.62
CA SER A 118 -15.60 10.52 11.70
C SER A 118 -15.95 9.24 10.92
N GLY A 119 -16.91 8.45 11.43
CA GLY A 119 -17.41 7.29 10.70
C GLY A 119 -18.00 7.63 9.32
N ALA A 120 -18.56 8.83 9.16
CA ALA A 120 -19.05 9.31 7.87
C ALA A 120 -17.92 9.50 6.83
N ASP A 121 -16.79 10.07 7.25
CA ASP A 121 -15.62 10.25 6.38
C ASP A 121 -15.01 8.90 5.97
N LEU A 122 -14.96 7.93 6.88
CA LEU A 122 -14.52 6.56 6.59
C LEU A 122 -15.38 5.86 5.54
N LYS A 123 -16.71 6.03 5.56
CA LYS A 123 -17.58 5.39 4.55
C LYS A 123 -17.31 5.91 3.14
N THR A 124 -17.01 7.20 3.02
CA THR A 124 -16.75 7.84 1.72
C THR A 124 -15.30 7.69 1.25
N GLY A 125 -14.37 7.44 2.18
CA GLY A 125 -12.93 7.36 1.91
C GLY A 125 -12.23 8.70 1.87
N ASN A 126 -12.94 9.79 2.20
CA ASN A 126 -12.38 11.13 2.28
C ASN A 126 -11.98 11.42 3.73
N LEU A 127 -10.91 10.75 4.18
CA LEU A 127 -10.43 10.87 5.55
C LEU A 127 -10.19 12.33 5.95
N LYS A 128 -10.85 12.74 7.03
CA LYS A 128 -10.60 13.97 7.76
C LYS A 128 -10.46 13.60 9.23
N GLY A 129 -9.52 14.24 9.91
CA GLY A 129 -9.20 13.94 11.30
C GLY A 129 -8.00 14.76 11.75
N HIS A 130 -7.58 14.55 12.98
CA HIS A 130 -6.37 15.14 13.51
C HIS A 130 -5.16 14.27 13.13
N VAL A 131 -4.21 14.85 12.41
CA VAL A 131 -3.03 14.12 11.93
C VAL A 131 -1.94 14.20 12.99
N LEU A 132 -1.64 13.06 13.61
CA LEU A 132 -0.57 12.92 14.60
C LEU A 132 0.79 12.69 13.95
N ALA A 133 0.80 11.95 12.84
CA ALA A 133 1.97 11.75 12.01
C ALA A 133 1.53 11.76 10.56
N ASP A 134 2.12 12.64 9.75
CA ASP A 134 1.83 12.74 8.31
C ASP A 134 2.13 11.44 7.58
N TYR A 135 1.41 11.21 6.48
CA TYR A 135 1.63 10.04 5.63
C TYR A 135 3.03 10.09 4.99
N VAL A 136 3.84 9.08 5.31
CA VAL A 136 5.12 8.82 4.68
C VAL A 136 4.96 7.62 3.75
N ARG A 137 5.31 7.82 2.47
CA ARG A 137 5.24 6.78 1.45
C ARG A 137 6.04 5.53 1.84
N PRO A 138 5.61 4.33 1.42
CA PRO A 138 6.44 3.13 1.45
C PRO A 138 7.78 3.33 0.74
N THR A 139 8.88 3.20 1.47
CA THR A 139 10.25 3.27 0.93
C THR A 139 11.09 2.13 1.49
N PRO A 140 10.73 0.86 1.21
CA PRO A 140 11.53 -0.28 1.64
C PRO A 140 12.95 -0.14 1.05
N PRO A 141 14.03 -0.37 1.83
CA PRO A 141 15.39 -0.26 1.32
C PRO A 141 15.65 -1.26 0.17
N PRO A 142 16.53 -0.95 -0.80
CA PRO A 142 16.95 -1.92 -1.80
C PRO A 142 17.47 -3.21 -1.14
N GLU A 143 17.17 -4.35 -1.75
CA GLU A 143 17.62 -5.68 -1.30
C GLU A 143 17.13 -6.11 0.10
N SER A 144 16.23 -5.35 0.75
CA SER A 144 15.62 -5.69 2.05
C SER A 144 14.50 -6.73 1.95
N GLY A 145 14.05 -7.03 0.74
CA GLY A 145 12.95 -7.94 0.47
C GLY A 145 11.58 -7.27 0.62
N TYR A 146 10.55 -8.10 0.85
CA TYR A 146 9.18 -7.61 0.99
C TYR A 146 8.92 -7.07 2.40
N HIS A 147 8.33 -5.87 2.45
CA HIS A 147 7.83 -5.19 3.63
C HIS A 147 6.31 -5.17 3.64
N ARG A 148 5.75 -5.37 4.82
CA ARG A 148 4.32 -5.26 5.09
C ARG A 148 3.98 -3.83 5.49
N TYR A 149 2.95 -3.26 4.89
CA TYR A 149 2.40 -1.97 5.28
C TYR A 149 1.03 -2.19 5.89
N GLN A 150 1.00 -2.21 7.22
CA GLN A 150 -0.14 -2.62 8.03
C GLN A 150 -0.99 -1.41 8.39
N PHE A 151 -2.27 -1.48 8.05
CA PHE A 151 -3.30 -0.54 8.45
C PHE A 151 -4.13 -1.16 9.57
N LEU A 152 -4.24 -0.43 10.68
CA LEU A 152 -5.02 -0.80 11.86
C LEU A 152 -6.03 0.31 12.11
N LEU A 153 -7.31 -0.04 12.12
CA LEU A 153 -8.39 0.90 12.43
C LEU A 153 -8.97 0.54 13.79
N TYR A 154 -8.97 1.49 14.72
CA TYR A 154 -9.56 1.36 16.05
C TYR A 154 -10.76 2.28 16.18
N GLU A 155 -11.74 1.88 16.97
CA GLU A 155 -12.74 2.81 17.49
C GLU A 155 -12.07 3.72 18.53
N GLN A 156 -12.23 5.04 18.42
CA GLN A 156 -11.68 5.97 19.37
C GLN A 156 -12.64 6.14 20.56
N PRO A 157 -12.20 5.93 21.81
CA PRO A 157 -13.04 6.21 22.96
C PRO A 157 -13.43 7.69 23.03
N ALA A 158 -14.69 7.98 23.38
CA ALA A 158 -15.29 9.31 23.24
C ALA A 158 -14.61 10.43 24.07
N HIS A 159 -13.86 10.08 25.11
CA HIS A 159 -13.24 11.02 26.04
C HIS A 159 -11.71 11.03 25.96
N GLU A 160 -11.12 10.30 25.01
CA GLU A 160 -9.67 10.21 24.85
C GLU A 160 -9.17 11.25 23.84
N ASP A 161 -8.26 12.11 24.30
CA ASP A 161 -7.47 13.01 23.45
C ASP A 161 -6.20 12.29 23.01
N VAL A 162 -6.35 11.51 21.93
CA VAL A 162 -5.30 10.63 21.43
C VAL A 162 -4.18 11.48 20.82
N SER A 163 -2.98 11.33 21.37
CA SER A 163 -1.80 12.12 21.01
C SER A 163 -0.49 11.32 21.06
N LEU A 164 0.54 11.81 20.39
CA LEU A 164 1.90 11.29 20.54
C LEU A 164 2.60 11.96 21.73
N ASN A 165 3.40 11.20 22.46
CA ASN A 165 4.32 11.76 23.44
C ASN A 165 5.58 12.35 22.75
N PRO A 166 6.47 13.04 23.48
CA PRO A 166 7.66 13.65 22.87
C PRO A 166 8.59 12.65 22.15
N ASP A 167 8.79 11.45 22.70
CA ASP A 167 9.66 10.43 22.10
C ASP A 167 9.06 9.88 20.80
N GLU A 168 7.75 9.62 20.81
CA GLU A 168 6.98 9.23 19.64
C GLU A 168 6.97 10.34 18.60
N THR A 169 6.95 11.60 18.99
CA THR A 169 7.01 12.74 18.07
C THR A 169 8.40 12.85 17.45
N ALA A 170 9.45 12.61 18.24
CA ALA A 170 10.85 12.71 17.81
C ALA A 170 11.28 11.57 16.86
N SER A 171 10.68 10.37 16.99
CA SER A 171 11.03 9.21 16.16
C SER A 171 9.81 8.44 15.65
N SER A 172 9.88 8.02 14.39
CA SER A 172 8.91 7.10 13.79
C SER A 172 9.29 5.62 13.99
N GLY A 173 10.58 5.33 14.15
CA GLY A 173 11.09 3.97 14.28
C GLY A 173 11.01 3.44 15.71
N SER A 174 10.98 2.12 15.84
CA SER A 174 10.87 1.40 17.11
C SER A 174 9.64 1.81 17.93
N TRP A 175 8.56 2.19 17.24
CA TRP A 175 7.35 2.64 17.88
C TRP A 175 6.64 1.46 18.55
N ASN A 176 6.34 1.62 19.84
CA ASN A 176 5.60 0.64 20.62
C ASN A 176 4.09 0.84 20.44
N VAL A 177 3.56 0.27 19.36
CA VAL A 177 2.13 0.35 19.01
C VAL A 177 1.24 -0.19 20.13
N ASN A 178 1.64 -1.26 20.82
CA ASN A 178 0.85 -1.82 21.92
C ASN A 178 0.75 -0.85 23.09
N SER A 179 1.86 -0.23 23.51
CA SER A 179 1.82 0.79 24.55
C SER A 179 0.99 2.01 24.17
N PHE A 180 0.98 2.42 22.89
CA PHE A 180 0.09 3.48 22.41
C PHE A 180 -1.39 3.06 22.50
N VAL A 181 -1.73 1.85 22.05
CA VAL A 181 -3.08 1.29 22.13
C VAL A 181 -3.56 1.17 23.57
N ASP A 182 -2.71 0.67 24.47
CA ASP A 182 -3.02 0.50 25.89
C ASP A 182 -3.20 1.84 26.59
N ARG A 183 -2.36 2.84 26.29
CA ARG A 183 -2.40 4.18 26.89
C ARG A 183 -3.73 4.89 26.64
N PHE A 184 -4.33 4.69 25.47
CA PHE A 184 -5.59 5.34 25.08
C PHE A 184 -6.78 4.37 25.07
N HIS A 185 -6.62 3.18 25.65
CA HIS A 185 -7.70 2.20 25.76
C HIS A 185 -8.40 1.87 24.43
N LEU A 186 -7.64 1.83 23.32
CA LEU A 186 -8.19 1.62 21.98
C LEU A 186 -8.71 0.19 21.77
N GLY A 187 -8.27 -0.76 22.61
CA GLY A 187 -8.67 -2.16 22.54
C GLY A 187 -8.19 -2.86 21.28
N THR A 188 -9.01 -3.74 20.71
CA THR A 188 -8.70 -4.46 19.47
C THR A 188 -9.10 -3.65 18.24
N PRO A 189 -8.35 -3.74 17.12
CA PRO A 189 -8.74 -3.07 15.89
C PRO A 189 -10.10 -3.58 15.41
N VAL A 190 -10.99 -2.67 15.00
CA VAL A 190 -12.29 -3.02 14.38
C VAL A 190 -12.11 -3.55 12.96
N ALA A 191 -11.02 -3.15 12.30
CA ALA A 191 -10.60 -3.69 11.02
C ALA A 191 -9.08 -3.54 10.85
N SER A 192 -8.49 -4.44 10.08
CA SER A 192 -7.07 -4.44 9.78
C SER A 192 -6.84 -4.95 8.36
N THR A 193 -5.88 -4.37 7.66
CA THR A 193 -5.48 -4.85 6.34
C THR A 193 -4.03 -4.51 6.10
N GLN A 194 -3.40 -5.16 5.14
CA GLN A 194 -2.05 -4.82 4.74
C GLN A 194 -1.85 -5.05 3.25
N PHE A 195 -0.93 -4.29 2.67
CA PHE A 195 -0.35 -4.66 1.39
C PHE A 195 1.14 -4.92 1.57
N VAL A 196 1.72 -5.65 0.64
CA VAL A 196 3.13 -6.03 0.68
C VAL A 196 3.85 -5.50 -0.56
N THR A 197 4.92 -4.76 -0.37
CA THR A 197 5.77 -4.26 -1.46
C THR A 197 7.25 -4.38 -1.10
N LYS A 198 8.12 -4.22 -2.09
CA LYS A 198 9.57 -4.12 -1.93
C LYS A 198 10.08 -2.94 -2.73
N ASP A 199 11.39 -2.70 -2.72
CA ASP A 199 11.97 -1.61 -3.51
C ASP A 199 11.59 -1.77 -4.99
N TYR A 200 11.43 -0.65 -5.69
CA TYR A 200 10.94 -0.65 -7.06
C TYR A 200 12.01 -1.07 -8.09
N HIS A 201 13.28 -1.12 -7.70
CA HIS A 201 14.36 -1.69 -8.51
C HIS A 201 14.42 -3.23 -8.39
N ASP A 202 13.97 -3.80 -7.27
CA ASP A 202 13.95 -5.25 -7.01
C ASP A 202 12.86 -6.01 -7.80
#